data_AF-A0A965M7S5-F1
#
_entry.id   AF-A0A965M7S5-F1
#
_cell.length_a   1.000
_cell.length_b   1.000
_cell.length_c   1.000
_cell.angle_alpha   90.00
_cell.angle_beta   90.00
_cell.angle_gamma   90.00
#
_symmetry.space_group_name_H-M   'P 1'
#
loop_
_entity.id
_entity.type
_entity.pdbx_description
1 polymer ?
#
loop_
_entity_poly.entity_id
_entity_poly.type
_entity_poly.pdbx_seq_one_letter_code
_entity_poly.pdbx_strand_id
1 'polypeptide(L)'
;MTGLFLLITILPICAESLKPAAGAQATAMLVQKLLQDHHFAGKPLTEERAKDWIKAYMESLDYNHAFFLDSDLVAYQNTYAGQLAQLTQQGNTMPAFEIFSGFNERVRDRLAWIKKRLQLPFDFSTDQSYEIDRTKVGWPKDSAVADELWERRLKFDMLREKLAPKSKVAKEKKKPDEDPLVTVTKRYDRLVKNLEEYDSEEILQLYLTSLASLYDPHSTYMSAATLEDFSIGIKLALVGIGAVLASEDGYCVIKELVPGGPADLDGRLKVGDKIIGVAQGENAFDDIVDMKLRNAVKKIRGPKNTIVRLQVIPAGSNAGEQREVQITRDEVKLAAQQATASVYDIPKPPQT
;
A
#
# COMPACT_ATOMS: atom_id res chain seq x y z
N MET A 1 43.96 -43.42 -0.65
CA MET A 1 42.79 -42.83 0.03
C MET A 1 42.98 -41.33 0.11
N THR A 2 42.59 -40.62 -0.94
CA THR A 2 42.65 -39.15 -1.03
C THR A 2 41.21 -38.67 -1.19
N GLY A 3 40.62 -38.21 -0.09
CA GLY A 3 39.27 -37.66 -0.06
C GLY A 3 39.27 -36.21 -0.48
N LEU A 4 38.63 -35.93 -1.61
CA LEU A 4 38.39 -34.58 -2.14
C LEU A 4 37.20 -33.97 -1.39
N PHE A 5 37.46 -33.02 -0.49
CA PHE A 5 36.41 -32.24 0.17
C PHE A 5 35.88 -31.19 -0.82
N LEU A 6 34.68 -31.42 -1.35
CA LEU A 6 33.94 -30.48 -2.16
C LEU A 6 33.29 -29.43 -1.23
N LEU A 7 33.87 -28.23 -1.18
CA LEU A 7 33.28 -27.09 -0.49
C LEU A 7 32.08 -26.60 -1.32
N ILE A 8 30.86 -26.96 -0.91
CA ILE A 8 29.63 -26.39 -1.48
C ILE A 8 29.48 -25.00 -0.87
N THR A 9 29.91 -23.98 -1.62
CA THR A 9 29.57 -22.59 -1.32
C THR A 9 28.09 -22.39 -1.59
N ILE A 10 27.29 -22.33 -0.53
CA ILE A 10 25.90 -21.90 -0.58
C ILE A 10 25.94 -20.40 -0.92
N LEU A 11 25.78 -20.07 -2.20
CA LEU A 11 25.47 -18.72 -2.63
C LEU A 11 24.15 -18.30 -1.97
N PRO A 12 24.08 -17.12 -1.33
CA PRO A 12 22.79 -16.61 -0.87
C PRO A 12 21.87 -16.51 -2.08
N ILE A 13 20.62 -16.94 -1.89
CA ILE A 13 19.54 -16.75 -2.86
C ILE A 13 19.43 -15.23 -3.07
N CYS A 14 20.03 -14.72 -4.17
CA CYS A 14 19.78 -13.37 -4.62
C CYS A 14 18.29 -13.26 -4.86
N ALA A 15 17.61 -12.45 -4.05
CA ALA A 15 16.28 -11.98 -4.37
C ALA A 15 16.32 -11.44 -5.81
N GLU A 16 15.41 -11.93 -6.65
CA GLU A 16 15.30 -11.49 -8.03
C GLU A 16 15.19 -9.96 -8.04
N SER A 17 16.17 -9.29 -8.66
CA SER A 17 16.23 -7.84 -8.60
C SER A 17 15.02 -7.26 -9.33
N LEU A 18 14.23 -6.44 -8.62
CA LEU A 18 13.13 -5.69 -9.20
C LEU A 18 13.67 -4.87 -10.38
N LYS A 19 13.14 -5.13 -11.57
CA LYS A 19 13.53 -4.46 -12.82
C LYS A 19 12.39 -3.64 -13.38
N PRO A 20 12.70 -2.59 -14.17
CA PRO A 20 11.68 -1.83 -14.89
C PRO A 20 10.78 -2.74 -15.73
N ALA A 21 9.46 -2.51 -15.65
CA ALA A 21 8.48 -3.15 -16.52
C ALA A 21 8.70 -2.77 -17.99
N ALA A 22 8.15 -3.58 -18.91
CA ALA A 22 8.09 -3.21 -20.32
C ALA A 22 7.36 -1.86 -20.48
N GLY A 23 7.97 -0.93 -21.22
CA GLY A 23 7.41 0.42 -21.45
C GLY A 23 7.82 1.48 -20.43
N ALA A 24 8.39 1.11 -19.27
CA ALA A 24 8.83 2.06 -18.24
C ALA A 24 9.77 3.16 -18.78
N GLN A 25 10.64 2.80 -19.71
CA GLN A 25 11.56 3.74 -20.36
C GLN A 25 10.82 4.83 -21.14
N ALA A 26 9.90 4.43 -22.02
CA ALA A 26 9.11 5.36 -22.83
C ALA A 26 8.22 6.25 -21.94
N THR A 27 7.66 5.68 -20.87
CA THR A 27 6.88 6.43 -19.88
C THR A 27 7.71 7.50 -19.19
N ALA A 28 8.89 7.16 -18.68
CA ALA A 28 9.76 8.12 -17.99
C ALA A 28 10.17 9.28 -18.90
N MET A 29 10.54 8.97 -20.15
CA MET A 29 10.88 9.99 -21.16
C MET A 29 9.68 10.92 -21.44
N LEU A 30 8.49 10.36 -21.63
CA LEU A 30 7.29 11.13 -21.91
C LEU A 30 6.90 12.02 -20.73
N VAL A 31 6.93 11.50 -19.51
CA VAL A 31 6.61 12.26 -18.29
C VAL A 31 7.58 13.43 -18.13
N GLN A 32 8.88 13.19 -18.25
CA GLN A 32 9.86 14.28 -18.18
C GLN A 32 9.58 15.33 -19.25
N LYS A 33 9.33 14.92 -20.50
CA LYS A 33 9.04 15.85 -21.59
C LYS A 33 7.79 16.68 -21.33
N LEU A 34 6.70 16.05 -20.88
CA LEU A 34 5.47 16.75 -20.52
C LEU A 34 5.70 17.76 -19.40
N LEU A 35 6.47 17.38 -18.37
CA LEU A 35 6.76 18.26 -17.24
C LEU A 35 7.68 19.43 -17.63
N GLN A 36 8.66 19.23 -18.51
CA GLN A 36 9.59 20.28 -18.92
C GLN A 36 8.98 21.22 -19.96
N ASP A 37 8.32 20.67 -20.98
CA ASP A 37 7.91 21.42 -22.18
C ASP A 37 6.47 21.93 -22.10
N HIS A 38 5.60 21.27 -21.33
CA HIS A 38 4.15 21.53 -21.34
C HIS A 38 3.57 21.94 -19.99
N HIS A 39 4.30 21.75 -18.89
CA HIS A 39 3.86 22.17 -17.58
C HIS A 39 3.92 23.69 -17.44
N PHE A 40 2.94 24.30 -16.76
CA PHE A 40 2.87 25.76 -16.54
C PHE A 40 4.17 26.33 -15.93
N ALA A 41 4.75 25.62 -14.96
CA ALA A 41 6.02 26.03 -14.35
C ALA A 41 7.24 25.96 -15.29
N GLY A 42 7.22 25.14 -16.36
CA GLY A 42 8.23 25.09 -17.43
C GLY A 42 9.69 24.93 -16.98
N LYS A 43 9.90 24.33 -15.82
CA LYS A 43 11.14 24.47 -15.05
C LYS A 43 12.07 23.28 -15.39
N PRO A 44 13.36 23.49 -15.76
CA PRO A 44 14.26 22.39 -16.15
C PRO A 44 14.65 21.53 -14.95
N LEU A 45 15.08 20.29 -15.20
CA LEU A 45 15.61 19.39 -14.17
C LEU A 45 17.11 19.68 -13.97
N THR A 46 17.43 20.63 -13.09
CA THR A 46 18.80 20.94 -12.67
C THR A 46 19.32 19.94 -11.63
N GLU A 47 20.60 19.96 -11.32
CA GLU A 47 21.18 19.12 -10.26
C GLU A 47 20.51 19.39 -8.88
N GLU A 48 20.24 20.66 -8.54
CA GLU A 48 19.54 21.01 -7.30
C GLU A 48 18.14 20.40 -7.25
N ARG A 49 17.38 20.49 -8.35
CA ARG A 49 16.05 19.87 -8.42
C ARG A 49 16.12 18.35 -8.45
N ALA A 50 17.20 17.77 -8.98
CA ALA A 50 17.45 16.34 -8.89
C ALA A 50 17.71 15.90 -7.43
N LYS A 51 18.43 16.71 -6.63
CA LYS A 51 18.61 16.49 -5.19
C LYS A 51 17.27 16.54 -4.44
N ASP A 52 16.43 17.52 -4.77
CA ASP A 52 15.07 17.62 -4.22
C ASP A 52 14.19 16.45 -4.65
N TRP A 53 14.34 15.96 -5.88
CA TRP A 53 13.58 14.82 -6.40
C TRP A 53 13.95 13.53 -5.65
N ILE A 54 15.24 13.27 -5.49
CA ILE A 54 15.73 12.12 -4.71
C ILE A 54 15.17 12.19 -3.28
N LYS A 55 15.21 13.38 -2.65
CA LYS A 55 14.63 13.58 -1.32
C LYS A 55 13.13 13.28 -1.30
N ALA A 56 12.34 13.90 -2.18
CA ALA A 56 10.89 13.71 -2.27
C ALA A 56 10.52 12.24 -2.55
N TYR A 57 11.31 11.54 -3.37
CA TYR A 57 11.12 10.12 -3.59
C TYR A 57 11.40 9.31 -2.33
N MET A 58 12.50 9.57 -1.62
CA MET A 58 12.81 8.92 -0.35
C MET A 58 11.74 9.19 0.71
N GLU A 59 11.19 10.41 0.79
CA GLU A 59 10.06 10.76 1.66
C GLU A 59 8.79 9.99 1.28
N SER A 60 8.55 9.75 -0.02
CA SER A 60 7.40 8.95 -0.47
C SER A 60 7.50 7.47 -0.07
N LEU A 61 8.72 6.95 0.09
CA LEU A 61 9.00 5.59 0.57
C LEU A 61 8.97 5.53 2.11
N ASP A 62 9.55 6.53 2.76
CA ASP A 62 9.73 6.61 4.21
C ASP A 62 9.09 7.88 4.78
N TYR A 63 7.75 7.97 4.72
CA TYR A 63 6.98 9.18 5.09
C TYR A 63 7.26 9.74 6.50
N ASN A 64 7.58 8.89 7.47
CA ASN A 64 7.88 9.29 8.85
C ASN A 64 9.38 9.30 9.16
N HIS A 65 10.22 9.19 8.14
CA HIS A 65 11.67 9.29 8.23
C HIS A 65 12.22 8.35 9.32
N ALA A 66 11.76 7.10 9.28
CA ALA A 66 12.04 6.09 10.31
C ALA A 66 13.05 5.04 9.86
N PHE A 67 13.23 4.82 8.56
CA PHE A 67 14.02 3.71 8.04
C PHE A 67 15.34 4.16 7.42
N PHE A 68 15.31 5.17 6.55
CA PHE A 68 16.55 5.71 5.98
C PHE A 68 17.38 6.45 7.01
N LEU A 69 18.67 6.60 6.72
CA LEU A 69 19.59 7.49 7.42
C LEU A 69 19.90 8.73 6.59
N ASP A 70 20.34 9.81 7.24
CA ASP A 70 20.85 11.00 6.54
C ASP A 70 22.00 10.64 5.57
N SER A 71 22.83 9.66 5.93
CA SER A 71 23.90 9.16 5.06
C SER A 71 23.39 8.56 3.76
N ASP A 72 22.20 7.95 3.77
CA ASP A 72 21.59 7.35 2.57
C ASP A 72 21.17 8.44 1.59
N LEU A 73 20.54 9.51 2.09
CA LEU A 73 20.16 10.67 1.27
C LEU A 73 21.40 11.28 0.60
N VAL A 74 22.45 11.54 1.39
CA VAL A 74 23.70 12.12 0.88
C VAL A 74 24.34 11.19 -0.16
N ALA A 75 24.36 9.88 0.09
CA ALA A 75 24.90 8.90 -0.86
C ALA A 75 24.12 8.92 -2.19
N TYR A 76 22.80 8.83 -2.16
CA TYR A 76 21.98 8.84 -3.38
C TYR A 76 22.06 10.17 -4.14
N GLN A 77 22.08 11.30 -3.43
CA GLN A 77 22.28 12.61 -4.05
C GLN A 77 23.64 12.69 -4.76
N ASN A 78 24.71 12.23 -4.12
CA ASN A 78 26.05 12.22 -4.72
C ASN A 78 26.14 11.29 -5.93
N THR A 79 25.48 10.13 -5.89
CA THR A 79 25.50 9.15 -6.98
C THR A 79 24.67 9.61 -8.18
N TYR A 80 23.48 10.17 -7.96
CA TYR A 80 22.52 10.37 -9.06
C TYR A 80 22.30 11.82 -9.47
N ALA A 81 22.39 12.81 -8.58
CA ALA A 81 21.88 14.16 -8.86
C ALA A 81 22.49 14.81 -10.12
N GLY A 82 23.80 14.65 -10.33
CA GLY A 82 24.51 15.22 -11.48
C GLY A 82 24.18 14.57 -12.83
N GLN A 83 23.62 13.36 -12.83
CA GLN A 83 23.30 12.59 -14.05
C GLN A 83 21.81 12.32 -14.24
N LEU A 84 20.97 12.60 -13.23
CA LEU A 84 19.57 12.18 -13.20
C LEU A 84 18.75 12.74 -14.36
N ALA A 85 19.05 13.98 -14.79
CA ALA A 85 18.42 14.59 -15.95
C ALA A 85 18.71 13.82 -17.25
N GLN A 86 19.98 13.44 -17.48
CA GLN A 86 20.37 12.67 -18.66
C GLN A 86 19.82 11.24 -18.60
N LEU A 87 19.89 10.59 -17.44
CA LEU A 87 19.34 9.24 -17.24
C LEU A 87 17.85 9.21 -17.56
N THR A 88 17.08 10.19 -17.07
CA THR A 88 15.63 10.25 -17.30
C THR A 88 15.30 10.56 -18.77
N GLN A 89 16.09 11.40 -19.45
CA GLN A 89 15.95 11.67 -20.89
C GLN A 89 16.19 10.42 -21.74
N GLN A 90 17.05 9.53 -21.28
CA GLN A 90 17.34 8.24 -21.91
C GLN A 90 16.34 7.14 -21.49
N GLY A 91 15.36 7.46 -20.65
CA GLY A 91 14.41 6.50 -20.10
C GLY A 91 15.02 5.54 -19.08
N ASN A 92 16.22 5.83 -18.57
CA ASN A 92 16.83 5.01 -17.53
C ASN A 92 16.16 5.27 -16.18
N THR A 93 15.34 4.31 -15.76
CA THR A 93 14.59 4.34 -14.49
C THR A 93 15.29 3.56 -13.38
N MET A 94 16.51 3.04 -13.60
CA MET A 94 17.23 2.27 -12.60
C MET A 94 17.43 2.97 -11.24
N PRO A 95 17.67 4.30 -11.17
CA PRO A 95 17.77 4.99 -9.89
C PRO A 95 16.53 4.78 -8.98
N ALA A 96 15.33 4.67 -9.57
CA ALA A 96 14.11 4.40 -8.82
C ALA A 96 14.16 3.05 -8.09
N PHE A 97 14.64 2.03 -8.79
CA PHE A 97 14.74 0.64 -8.30
C PHE A 97 15.92 0.46 -7.33
N GLU A 98 17.04 1.13 -7.56
CA GLU A 98 18.22 1.05 -6.68
C GLU A 98 17.96 1.74 -5.33
N ILE A 99 17.31 2.91 -5.33
CA ILE A 99 16.89 3.59 -4.10
C ILE A 99 15.82 2.76 -3.36
N PHE A 100 14.85 2.20 -4.09
CA PHE A 100 13.85 1.31 -3.50
C PHE A 100 14.45 0.03 -2.92
N SER A 101 15.45 -0.56 -3.58
CA SER A 101 16.16 -1.73 -3.07
C SER A 101 16.88 -1.42 -1.76
N GLY A 102 17.56 -0.28 -1.68
CA GLY A 102 18.20 0.14 -0.42
C GLY A 102 17.20 0.44 0.69
N PHE A 103 16.03 1.02 0.36
CA PHE A 103 14.92 1.14 1.30
C PHE A 103 14.49 -0.23 1.83
N ASN A 104 14.30 -1.20 0.94
CA ASN A 104 13.89 -2.54 1.31
C ASN A 104 14.90 -3.23 2.25
N GLU A 105 16.20 -3.05 1.99
CA GLU A 105 17.26 -3.52 2.88
C GLU A 105 17.17 -2.86 4.26
N ARG A 106 17.04 -1.53 4.32
CA ARG A 106 16.85 -0.79 5.60
C ARG A 106 15.65 -1.29 6.39
N VAL A 107 14.52 -1.51 5.72
CA VAL A 107 13.30 -2.02 6.35
C VAL A 107 13.48 -3.45 6.84
N ARG A 108 14.11 -4.33 6.05
CA ARG A 108 14.39 -5.72 6.45
C ARG A 108 15.32 -5.80 7.66
N ASP A 109 16.42 -5.05 7.65
CA ASP A 109 17.35 -4.98 8.77
C ASP A 109 16.66 -4.48 10.03
N ARG A 110 15.84 -3.43 9.89
CA ARG A 110 15.08 -2.88 11.00
C ARG A 110 14.06 -3.88 11.54
N LEU A 111 13.36 -4.61 10.67
CA LEU A 111 12.38 -5.62 11.09
C LEU A 111 13.06 -6.81 11.77
N ALA A 112 14.24 -7.23 11.31
CA ALA A 112 15.04 -8.23 12.02
C ALA A 112 15.46 -7.76 13.42
N TRP A 113 15.83 -6.48 13.56
CA TRP A 113 16.09 -5.86 14.87
C TRP A 113 14.82 -5.83 15.75
N ILE A 114 13.69 -5.39 15.20
CA ILE A 114 12.40 -5.31 15.92
C ILE A 114 11.99 -6.69 16.46
N LYS A 115 12.11 -7.75 15.64
CA LYS A 115 11.77 -9.12 16.05
C LYS A 115 12.58 -9.59 17.25
N LYS A 116 13.88 -9.26 17.28
CA LYS A 116 14.74 -9.54 18.44
C LYS A 116 14.36 -8.67 19.63
N ARG A 117 14.12 -7.37 19.41
CA ARG A 117 13.81 -6.41 20.47
C ARG A 117 12.49 -6.72 21.18
N LEU A 118 11.47 -7.15 20.45
CA LEU A 118 10.15 -7.50 20.98
C LEU A 118 10.17 -8.68 21.96
N GLN A 119 11.21 -9.53 21.93
CA GLN A 119 11.39 -10.65 22.88
C GLN A 119 11.89 -10.19 24.27
N LEU A 120 12.34 -8.94 24.39
CA LEU A 120 12.88 -8.37 25.62
C LEU A 120 11.82 -7.52 26.34
N PRO A 121 11.86 -7.42 27.68
CA PRO A 121 10.92 -6.59 28.42
C PRO A 121 11.02 -5.11 28.03
N PHE A 122 9.90 -4.41 28.15
CA PHE A 122 9.84 -2.96 27.98
C PHE A 122 9.68 -2.28 29.34
N ASP A 123 10.53 -1.29 29.60
CA ASP A 123 10.42 -0.40 30.75
C ASP A 123 9.63 0.86 30.38
N PHE A 124 8.59 1.14 31.15
CA PHE A 124 7.68 2.27 31.01
C PHE A 124 7.70 3.20 32.24
N SER A 125 8.69 3.05 33.13
CA SER A 125 8.79 3.83 34.38
C SER A 125 9.36 5.24 34.18
N THR A 126 10.02 5.48 33.04
CA THR A 126 10.68 6.75 32.72
C THR A 126 9.78 7.68 31.91
N ASP A 127 9.92 8.99 32.13
CA ASP A 127 9.24 10.00 31.32
C ASP A 127 9.91 10.12 29.93
N GLN A 128 9.23 9.57 28.92
CA GLN A 128 9.69 9.57 27.53
C GLN A 128 8.53 9.95 26.60
N SER A 129 8.85 10.67 25.52
CA SER A 129 7.89 11.04 24.49
C SER A 129 8.26 10.44 23.13
N TYR A 130 7.23 10.22 22.30
CA TYR A 130 7.37 9.79 20.92
C TYR A 130 6.58 10.75 20.02
N GLU A 131 7.26 11.35 19.06
CA GLU A 131 6.65 12.21 18.05
C GLU A 131 6.02 11.34 16.96
N ILE A 132 4.69 11.40 16.85
CA ILE A 132 3.90 10.57 15.93
C ILE A 132 4.05 11.05 14.49
N ASP A 133 3.94 12.36 14.26
CA ASP A 133 4.14 12.98 12.94
C ASP A 133 5.60 13.41 12.81
N ARG A 134 6.37 12.66 12.02
CA ARG A 134 7.79 12.92 11.79
C ARG A 134 8.08 13.48 10.40
N THR A 135 7.05 13.88 9.66
CA THR A 135 7.17 14.35 8.27
C THR A 135 8.00 15.63 8.13
N LYS A 136 8.26 16.34 9.24
CA LYS A 136 9.07 17.57 9.31
C LYS A 136 10.43 17.35 9.97
N VAL A 137 10.70 16.16 10.49
CA VAL A 137 11.97 15.83 11.17
C VAL A 137 12.92 15.22 10.16
N GLY A 138 14.22 15.51 10.22
CA GLY A 138 15.20 14.84 9.36
C GLY A 138 15.27 13.33 9.59
N TRP A 139 15.90 12.60 8.65
CA TRP A 139 16.20 11.20 8.90
C TRP A 139 17.20 11.06 10.07
N PRO A 140 17.23 9.91 10.76
CA PRO A 140 18.24 9.65 11.76
C PRO A 140 19.65 9.83 11.19
N LYS A 141 20.50 10.55 11.93
CA LYS A 141 21.88 10.82 11.54
C LYS A 141 22.70 9.53 11.36
N ASP A 142 22.45 8.55 12.24
CA ASP A 142 23.17 7.29 12.28
C ASP A 142 22.30 6.17 12.88
N SER A 143 22.83 4.95 12.89
CA SER A 143 22.13 3.78 13.40
C SER A 143 21.78 3.86 14.89
N ALA A 144 22.56 4.56 15.72
CA ALA A 144 22.28 4.68 17.15
C ALA A 144 21.06 5.58 17.39
N VAL A 145 20.98 6.71 16.67
CA VAL A 145 19.79 7.58 16.70
C VAL A 145 18.56 6.84 16.14
N ALA A 146 18.73 6.03 15.10
CA ALA A 146 17.65 5.21 14.57
C ALA A 146 17.17 4.16 15.59
N ASP A 147 18.08 3.49 16.30
CA ASP A 147 17.72 2.51 17.33
C ASP A 147 16.93 3.14 18.48
N GLU A 148 17.32 4.34 18.93
CA GLU A 148 16.57 5.08 19.94
C GLU A 148 15.17 5.49 19.45
N LEU A 149 15.06 5.97 18.21
CA LEU A 149 13.78 6.29 17.59
C LEU A 149 12.86 5.07 17.57
N TRP A 150 13.38 3.92 17.17
CA TRP A 150 12.62 2.67 17.11
C TRP A 150 12.29 2.11 18.49
N GLU A 151 13.17 2.25 19.48
CA GLU A 151 12.86 1.91 20.87
C GLU A 151 11.65 2.69 21.38
N ARG A 152 11.64 4.02 21.18
CA ARG A 152 10.52 4.88 21.57
C ARG A 152 9.25 4.54 20.81
N ARG A 153 9.34 4.25 19.50
CA ARG A 153 8.20 3.83 18.68
C ARG A 153 7.61 2.51 19.17
N LEU A 154 8.43 1.50 19.46
CA LEU A 154 7.96 0.20 19.97
C LEU A 154 7.30 0.36 21.33
N LYS A 155 7.88 1.16 22.24
CA LYS A 155 7.24 1.49 23.52
C LYS A 155 5.89 2.17 23.31
N PHE A 156 5.81 3.13 22.39
CA PHE A 156 4.55 3.79 22.04
C PHE A 156 3.50 2.80 21.52
N ASP A 157 3.87 1.93 20.58
CA ASP A 157 2.98 0.90 20.04
C ASP A 157 2.47 -0.05 21.13
N MET A 158 3.37 -0.50 22.02
CA MET A 158 3.01 -1.37 23.14
C MET A 158 2.09 -0.67 24.14
N LEU A 159 2.35 0.61 24.46
CA LEU A 159 1.49 1.40 25.33
C LEU A 159 0.11 1.62 24.70
N ARG A 160 0.06 1.93 23.40
CA ARG A 160 -1.19 2.12 22.67
C ARG A 160 -2.06 0.87 22.73
N GLU A 161 -1.49 -0.32 22.52
CA GLU A 161 -2.23 -1.57 22.63
C GLU A 161 -2.63 -1.88 24.08
N LYS A 162 -1.77 -1.62 25.07
CA LYS A 162 -2.10 -1.81 26.50
C LYS A 162 -3.20 -0.88 27.00
N LEU A 163 -3.24 0.35 26.49
CA LEU A 163 -4.19 1.40 26.87
C LEU A 163 -5.46 1.37 26.01
N ALA A 164 -5.46 0.63 24.89
CA ALA A 164 -6.62 0.49 24.05
C ALA A 164 -7.80 -0.01 24.91
N PRO A 165 -8.94 0.69 24.92
CA PRO A 165 -10.07 0.26 25.73
C PRO A 165 -10.48 -1.14 25.31
N LYS A 166 -10.40 -2.10 26.22
CA LYS A 166 -10.99 -3.43 26.04
C LYS A 166 -12.47 -3.21 25.73
N SER A 167 -12.86 -3.42 24.48
CA SER A 167 -14.16 -3.01 23.96
C SER A 167 -15.29 -3.42 24.93
N LYS A 168 -15.95 -2.43 25.52
CA LYS A 168 -17.23 -2.58 26.21
C LYS A 168 -18.42 -2.35 25.26
N VAL A 169 -18.20 -2.35 23.95
CA VAL A 169 -19.28 -2.18 22.96
C VAL A 169 -19.77 -3.53 22.46
N ALA A 170 -21.08 -3.68 22.60
CA ALA A 170 -21.89 -4.87 22.48
C ALA A 170 -21.81 -5.61 21.12
N LYS A 171 -21.91 -6.95 21.22
CA LYS A 171 -22.59 -7.87 20.30
C LYS A 171 -22.01 -8.23 18.92
N GLU A 172 -20.82 -7.79 18.54
CA GLU A 172 -20.10 -8.43 17.43
C GLU A 172 -18.82 -9.13 17.92
N LYS A 173 -18.58 -10.32 17.35
CA LYS A 173 -17.71 -11.39 17.83
C LYS A 173 -16.42 -10.91 18.52
N LYS A 174 -16.27 -11.29 19.79
CA LYS A 174 -15.04 -11.19 20.59
C LYS A 174 -13.83 -11.62 19.76
N LYS A 175 -12.93 -10.70 19.40
CA LYS A 175 -11.51 -11.06 19.34
C LYS A 175 -11.07 -11.29 20.80
N PRO A 176 -10.36 -12.38 21.13
CA PRO A 176 -9.76 -12.54 22.45
C PRO A 176 -8.93 -11.31 22.80
N ASP A 177 -8.75 -11.01 24.08
CA ASP A 177 -7.67 -10.12 24.55
C ASP A 177 -6.35 -10.74 24.04
N GLU A 178 -5.93 -10.34 22.85
CA GLU A 178 -4.67 -10.76 22.27
C GLU A 178 -3.57 -9.99 23.01
N ASP A 179 -2.49 -10.69 23.37
CA ASP A 179 -1.34 -10.04 24.00
C ASP A 179 -0.87 -8.89 23.10
N PRO A 180 -0.74 -7.65 23.61
CA PRO A 180 -0.17 -6.52 22.89
C PRO A 180 1.08 -6.88 22.09
N LEU A 181 1.93 -7.75 22.64
CA LEU A 181 3.13 -8.24 21.96
C LEU A 181 2.80 -8.99 20.66
N VAL A 182 1.79 -9.85 20.67
CA VAL A 182 1.36 -10.61 19.48
C VAL A 182 0.77 -9.67 18.44
N THR A 183 -0.08 -8.74 18.85
CA THR A 183 -0.70 -7.77 17.94
C THR A 183 0.35 -6.86 17.28
N VAL A 184 1.30 -6.34 18.06
CA VAL A 184 2.41 -5.53 17.55
C VAL A 184 3.32 -6.34 16.63
N THR A 185 3.64 -7.59 17.00
CA THR A 185 4.45 -8.49 16.14
C THR A 185 3.77 -8.72 14.79
N LYS A 186 2.48 -9.07 14.79
CA LYS A 186 1.69 -9.26 13.57
C LYS A 186 1.66 -8.01 12.68
N ARG A 187 1.61 -6.81 13.26
CA ARG A 187 1.67 -5.54 12.52
C ARG A 187 2.98 -5.43 11.74
N TYR A 188 4.10 -5.75 12.38
CA TYR A 188 5.41 -5.69 11.74
C TYR A 188 5.65 -6.80 10.72
N ASP A 189 5.11 -8.01 10.95
CA ASP A 189 5.13 -9.07 9.94
C ASP A 189 4.34 -8.69 8.68
N ARG A 190 3.18 -8.04 8.83
CA ARG A 190 2.41 -7.50 7.70
C ARG A 190 3.17 -6.42 6.94
N LEU A 191 3.97 -5.61 7.63
CA LEU A 191 4.81 -4.61 6.97
C LEU A 191 5.85 -5.25 6.04
N VAL A 192 6.51 -6.34 6.46
CA VAL A 192 7.43 -7.11 5.60
C VAL A 192 6.69 -7.55 4.34
N LYS A 193 5.54 -8.18 4.53
CA LYS A 193 4.77 -8.77 3.43
C LYS A 193 4.35 -7.73 2.40
N ASN A 194 3.81 -6.61 2.86
CA ASN A 194 3.40 -5.51 1.97
C ASN A 194 4.59 -4.94 1.17
N LEU A 195 5.79 -4.95 1.75
CA LEU A 195 7.01 -4.49 1.10
C LEU A 195 7.46 -5.44 -0.02
N GLU A 196 7.33 -6.75 0.21
CA GLU A 196 7.68 -7.80 -0.77
C GLU A 196 6.68 -7.86 -1.94
N GLU A 197 5.47 -7.34 -1.75
CA GLU A 197 4.42 -7.28 -2.76
C GLU A 197 4.43 -6.00 -3.61
N TYR A 198 5.47 -5.16 -3.53
CA TYR A 198 5.64 -4.04 -4.45
C TYR A 198 5.96 -4.54 -5.85
N ASP A 199 5.21 -4.06 -6.83
CA ASP A 199 5.49 -4.32 -8.24
C ASP A 199 6.31 -3.18 -8.87
N SER A 200 6.82 -3.44 -10.08
CA SER A 200 7.64 -2.47 -10.80
C SER A 200 6.85 -1.25 -11.30
N GLU A 201 5.53 -1.37 -11.48
CA GLU A 201 4.65 -0.26 -11.85
C GLU A 201 4.44 0.71 -10.68
N GLU A 202 4.30 0.19 -9.46
CA GLU A 202 4.15 0.95 -8.22
C GLU A 202 5.42 1.73 -7.88
N ILE A 203 6.59 1.10 -8.02
CA ILE A 203 7.89 1.76 -7.83
C ILE A 203 8.04 2.91 -8.83
N LEU A 204 7.75 2.65 -10.10
CA LEU A 204 7.81 3.68 -11.14
C LEU A 204 6.79 4.79 -10.87
N GLN A 205 5.59 4.45 -10.40
CA GLN A 205 4.57 5.44 -10.08
C GLN A 205 5.02 6.37 -8.96
N LEU A 206 5.54 5.83 -7.86
CA LEU A 206 6.05 6.65 -6.75
C LEU A 206 7.17 7.58 -7.21
N TYR A 207 8.09 7.05 -8.03
CA TYR A 207 9.23 7.79 -8.56
C TYR A 207 8.84 8.93 -9.51
N LEU A 208 7.93 8.69 -10.45
CA LEU A 208 7.47 9.72 -11.39
C LEU A 208 6.50 10.70 -10.72
N THR A 209 5.75 10.27 -9.71
CA THR A 209 4.88 11.15 -8.92
C THR A 209 5.70 12.10 -8.07
N SER A 210 6.80 11.64 -7.45
CA SER A 210 7.70 12.54 -6.72
C SER A 210 8.32 13.59 -7.64
N LEU A 211 8.66 13.24 -8.89
CA LEU A 211 9.10 14.23 -9.89
C LEU A 211 8.01 15.26 -10.18
N ALA A 212 6.78 14.81 -10.45
CA ALA A 212 5.66 15.69 -10.76
C ALA A 212 5.32 16.64 -9.60
N SER A 213 5.41 16.16 -8.36
CA SER A 213 5.13 16.95 -7.16
C SER A 213 6.09 18.12 -6.95
N LEU A 214 7.30 18.08 -7.53
CA LEU A 214 8.26 19.19 -7.51
C LEU A 214 7.85 20.36 -8.41
N TYR A 215 6.92 20.13 -9.34
CA TYR A 215 6.41 21.19 -10.21
C TYR A 215 5.26 21.92 -9.53
N ASP A 216 4.31 21.18 -8.96
CA ASP A 216 3.21 21.69 -8.12
C ASP A 216 2.52 20.53 -7.34
N PRO A 217 1.68 20.81 -6.32
CA PRO A 217 1.06 19.78 -5.48
C PRO A 217 -0.14 19.03 -6.12
N HIS A 218 -0.58 19.42 -7.31
CA HIS A 218 -1.69 18.83 -8.07
C HIS A 218 -1.24 18.01 -9.29
N SER A 219 0.04 18.10 -9.64
CA SER A 219 0.65 17.33 -10.71
C SER A 219 1.09 15.95 -10.20
N THR A 220 0.54 14.90 -10.82
CA THR A 220 0.83 13.51 -10.47
C THR A 220 0.96 12.64 -11.72
N TYR A 221 1.74 11.58 -11.60
CA TYR A 221 1.71 10.48 -12.56
C TYR A 221 0.77 9.39 -12.03
N MET A 222 0.05 8.73 -12.94
CA MET A 222 -0.84 7.61 -12.61
C MET A 222 -0.45 6.41 -13.46
N SER A 223 -0.22 5.25 -12.84
CA SER A 223 -0.12 3.98 -13.56
C SER A 223 -1.47 3.62 -14.20
N ALA A 224 -1.49 2.61 -15.08
CA ALA A 224 -2.73 2.16 -15.71
C ALA A 224 -3.79 1.76 -14.68
N ALA A 225 -3.39 1.08 -13.61
CA ALA A 225 -4.30 0.69 -12.52
C ALA A 225 -4.82 1.91 -11.75
N THR A 226 -3.96 2.86 -11.41
CA THR A 226 -4.37 4.08 -10.70
C THR A 226 -5.28 4.96 -11.56
N LEU A 227 -5.02 5.03 -12.88
CA LEU A 227 -5.86 5.74 -13.84
C LEU A 227 -7.26 5.11 -13.96
N GLU A 228 -7.34 3.78 -13.93
CA GLU A 228 -8.63 3.06 -13.91
C GLU A 228 -9.43 3.43 -12.65
N ASP A 229 -8.80 3.38 -11.47
CA ASP A 229 -9.43 3.77 -10.21
C ASP A 229 -9.88 5.25 -10.21
N PHE A 230 -9.06 6.15 -10.73
CA PHE A 230 -9.42 7.57 -10.88
C PHE A 230 -10.61 7.75 -11.86
N SER A 231 -10.59 7.03 -12.98
CA SER A 231 -11.64 7.08 -14.00
C SER A 231 -12.99 6.61 -13.46
N ILE A 232 -13.01 5.64 -12.54
CA ILE A 232 -14.22 5.18 -11.86
C ILE A 232 -14.86 6.32 -11.06
N GLY A 233 -14.05 7.07 -10.31
CA GLY A 233 -14.53 8.22 -9.53
C GLY A 233 -15.09 9.34 -10.41
N ILE A 234 -14.48 9.60 -11.57
CA ILE A 234 -14.98 10.61 -12.52
C ILE A 234 -16.26 10.16 -13.23
N LYS A 235 -16.33 8.88 -13.63
CA LYS A 235 -17.50 8.33 -14.34
C LYS A 235 -18.66 7.99 -13.40
N LEU A 236 -18.42 7.94 -12.08
CA LEU A 236 -19.37 7.45 -11.07
C LEU A 236 -19.93 6.06 -11.42
N ALA A 237 -19.13 5.26 -12.11
CA ALA A 237 -19.50 3.95 -12.60
C ALA A 237 -18.28 3.04 -12.60
N LEU A 238 -18.49 1.79 -12.18
CA LEU A 238 -17.48 0.73 -12.25
C LEU A 238 -18.07 -0.51 -12.90
N VAL A 239 -17.23 -1.33 -13.51
CA VAL A 239 -17.64 -2.66 -13.99
C VAL A 239 -17.10 -3.71 -13.03
N GLY A 240 -17.98 -4.53 -12.46
CA GLY A 240 -17.58 -5.55 -11.50
C GLY A 240 -18.77 -6.19 -10.80
N ILE A 241 -18.53 -6.67 -9.58
CA ILE A 241 -19.57 -7.32 -8.76
C ILE A 241 -20.39 -6.32 -7.93
N GLY A 242 -19.93 -5.08 -7.76
CA GLY A 242 -20.62 -4.06 -6.95
C GLY A 242 -20.48 -4.28 -5.44
N ALA A 243 -19.27 -4.54 -4.96
CA ALA A 243 -18.98 -4.70 -3.53
C ALA A 243 -17.76 -3.86 -3.12
N VAL A 244 -17.82 -3.30 -1.92
CA VAL A 244 -16.70 -2.64 -1.26
C VAL A 244 -15.97 -3.69 -0.43
N LEU A 245 -14.69 -3.90 -0.75
CA LEU A 245 -13.86 -4.94 -0.14
C LEU A 245 -12.82 -4.31 0.78
N ALA A 246 -12.53 -4.97 1.89
CA ALA A 246 -11.43 -4.62 2.79
C ALA A 246 -10.59 -5.86 3.10
N SER A 247 -9.30 -5.66 3.38
CA SER A 247 -8.45 -6.75 3.85
C SER A 247 -8.48 -6.80 5.38
N GLU A 248 -8.89 -7.94 5.94
CA GLU A 248 -8.84 -8.20 7.38
C GLU A 248 -8.15 -9.53 7.66
N ASP A 249 -7.03 -9.48 8.39
CA ASP A 249 -6.26 -10.66 8.79
C ASP A 249 -5.90 -11.57 7.60
N GLY A 250 -5.56 -10.97 6.45
CA GLY A 250 -5.21 -11.68 5.21
C GLY A 250 -6.41 -12.09 4.36
N TYR A 251 -7.65 -11.96 4.86
CA TYR A 251 -8.85 -12.27 4.08
C TYR A 251 -9.43 -11.04 3.41
N CYS A 252 -9.97 -11.22 2.20
CA CYS A 252 -10.75 -10.20 1.52
C CYS A 252 -12.20 -10.25 2.03
N VAL A 253 -12.62 -9.26 2.82
CA VAL A 253 -13.93 -9.19 3.46
C VAL A 253 -14.83 -8.19 2.75
N ILE A 254 -16.08 -8.57 2.52
CA ILE A 254 -17.12 -7.67 2.00
C ILE A 254 -17.56 -6.73 3.11
N LYS A 255 -17.27 -5.43 2.97
CA LYS A 255 -17.71 -4.40 3.92
C LYS A 255 -19.08 -3.83 3.60
N GLU A 256 -19.36 -3.66 2.31
CA GLU A 256 -20.60 -3.07 1.84
C GLU A 256 -20.94 -3.62 0.45
N LEU A 257 -22.22 -3.75 0.15
CA LEU A 257 -22.73 -4.07 -1.18
C LEU A 257 -23.35 -2.81 -1.76
N VAL A 258 -23.01 -2.49 -3.01
CA VAL A 258 -23.54 -1.31 -3.69
C VAL A 258 -24.98 -1.60 -4.10
N PRO A 259 -25.97 -0.78 -3.65
CA PRO A 259 -27.37 -0.99 -3.99
C PRO A 259 -27.60 -1.03 -5.51
N GLY A 260 -28.28 -2.07 -5.98
CA GLY A 260 -28.51 -2.27 -7.42
C GLY A 260 -27.30 -2.78 -8.22
N GLY A 261 -26.19 -3.12 -7.55
CA GLY A 261 -25.08 -3.85 -8.16
C GLY A 261 -25.35 -5.37 -8.29
N PRO A 262 -24.59 -6.10 -9.12
CA PRO A 262 -24.79 -7.54 -9.32
C PRO A 262 -24.79 -8.38 -8.05
N ALA A 263 -23.92 -8.08 -7.08
CA ALA A 263 -23.84 -8.80 -5.82
C ALA A 263 -25.07 -8.57 -4.91
N ASP A 264 -25.64 -7.37 -4.95
CA ASP A 264 -26.85 -7.00 -4.20
C ASP A 264 -28.10 -7.64 -4.84
N LEU A 265 -28.22 -7.58 -6.18
CA LEU A 265 -29.32 -8.20 -6.94
C LEU A 265 -29.35 -9.72 -6.82
N ASP A 266 -28.17 -10.35 -6.75
CA ASP A 266 -28.05 -11.81 -6.57
C ASP A 266 -28.42 -12.25 -5.15
N GLY A 267 -28.07 -11.45 -4.14
CA GLY A 267 -28.45 -11.67 -2.74
C GLY A 267 -27.77 -12.86 -2.04
N ARG A 268 -26.94 -13.66 -2.74
CA ARG A 268 -26.17 -14.75 -2.13
C ARG A 268 -24.96 -14.27 -1.33
N LEU A 269 -24.37 -13.14 -1.71
CA LEU A 269 -23.29 -12.49 -0.96
C LEU A 269 -23.87 -11.60 0.12
N LYS A 270 -23.23 -11.59 1.28
CA LYS A 270 -23.63 -10.75 2.42
C LYS A 270 -22.45 -9.96 2.98
N VAL A 271 -22.78 -8.89 3.69
CA VAL A 271 -21.80 -8.11 4.44
C VAL A 271 -21.12 -8.99 5.50
N GLY A 272 -19.79 -8.93 5.57
CA GLY A 272 -18.95 -9.73 6.46
C GLY A 272 -18.44 -11.05 5.86
N ASP A 273 -18.89 -11.42 4.66
CA ASP A 273 -18.42 -12.62 3.97
C ASP A 273 -16.95 -12.47 3.55
N LYS A 274 -16.20 -13.59 3.61
CA LYS A 274 -14.78 -13.62 3.28
C LYS A 274 -14.54 -14.33 1.95
N ILE A 275 -13.97 -13.64 0.97
CA ILE A 275 -13.61 -14.21 -0.31
C ILE A 275 -12.21 -14.83 -0.18
N ILE A 276 -12.11 -16.13 -0.44
CA ILE A 276 -10.87 -16.91 -0.36
C ILE A 276 -10.32 -17.29 -1.73
N GLY A 277 -11.18 -17.39 -2.75
CA GLY A 277 -10.76 -17.81 -4.09
C GLY A 277 -11.56 -17.13 -5.18
N VAL A 278 -10.91 -16.90 -6.32
CA VAL A 278 -11.50 -16.24 -7.49
C VAL A 278 -11.17 -17.06 -8.74
N ALA A 279 -12.19 -17.42 -9.51
CA ALA A 279 -12.05 -18.07 -10.81
C ALA A 279 -12.66 -17.20 -11.93
N GLN A 280 -11.96 -17.13 -13.06
CA GLN A 280 -12.42 -16.46 -14.27
C GLN A 280 -13.17 -17.45 -15.16
N GLY A 281 -14.48 -17.28 -15.33
CA GLY A 281 -15.29 -18.24 -16.09
C GLY A 281 -15.14 -19.66 -15.52
N GLU A 282 -14.80 -20.62 -16.37
CA GLU A 282 -14.63 -22.04 -16.01
C GLU A 282 -13.21 -22.41 -15.54
N ASN A 283 -12.30 -21.44 -15.46
CA ASN A 283 -10.93 -21.71 -15.00
C ASN A 283 -10.89 -22.16 -13.53
N ALA A 284 -9.76 -22.75 -13.14
CA ALA A 284 -9.51 -23.11 -11.75
C ALA A 284 -9.57 -21.89 -10.82
N PHE A 285 -9.85 -22.14 -9.53
CA PHE A 285 -9.83 -21.10 -8.51
C PHE A 285 -8.39 -20.69 -8.21
N ASP A 286 -8.12 -19.39 -8.34
CA ASP A 286 -6.93 -18.77 -7.80
C ASP A 286 -7.19 -18.47 -6.32
N ASP A 287 -6.34 -18.96 -5.44
CA ASP A 287 -6.34 -18.59 -4.03
C ASP A 287 -5.94 -17.11 -3.90
N ILE A 288 -6.78 -16.34 -3.19
CA ILE A 288 -6.56 -14.92 -2.89
C ILE A 288 -6.39 -14.66 -1.40
N VAL A 289 -6.34 -15.71 -0.57
CA VAL A 289 -5.98 -15.58 0.83
C VAL A 289 -4.60 -14.96 0.88
N ASP A 290 -4.45 -14.00 1.78
CA ASP A 290 -3.18 -13.35 2.06
C ASP A 290 -2.64 -12.49 0.89
N MET A 291 -3.40 -12.33 -0.19
CA MET A 291 -3.04 -11.48 -1.32
C MET A 291 -3.29 -9.99 -1.00
N LYS A 292 -2.45 -9.09 -1.55
CA LYS A 292 -2.74 -7.64 -1.57
C LYS A 292 -4.17 -7.37 -2.00
N LEU A 293 -4.88 -6.52 -1.26
CA LEU A 293 -6.27 -6.15 -1.56
C LEU A 293 -6.43 -5.68 -3.01
N ARG A 294 -5.50 -4.85 -3.50
CA ARG A 294 -5.49 -4.36 -4.89
C ARG A 294 -5.45 -5.50 -5.93
N ASN A 295 -4.63 -6.51 -5.70
CA ASN A 295 -4.48 -7.66 -6.61
C ASN A 295 -5.73 -8.56 -6.57
N ALA A 296 -6.29 -8.78 -5.38
CA ALA A 296 -7.57 -9.49 -5.24
C ALA A 296 -8.71 -8.75 -5.95
N VAL A 297 -8.80 -7.42 -5.77
CA VAL A 297 -9.79 -6.57 -6.46
C VAL A 297 -9.61 -6.62 -7.97
N LYS A 298 -8.38 -6.58 -8.48
CA LYS A 298 -8.09 -6.68 -9.93
C LYS A 298 -8.58 -8.01 -10.53
N LYS A 299 -8.48 -9.11 -9.79
CA LYS A 299 -9.03 -10.42 -10.19
C LYS A 299 -10.57 -10.45 -10.12
N ILE A 300 -11.17 -9.81 -9.13
CA ILE A 300 -12.63 -9.77 -8.97
C ILE A 300 -13.27 -8.88 -10.05
N ARG A 301 -12.63 -7.77 -10.41
CA ARG A 301 -13.00 -6.91 -11.53
C ARG A 301 -12.75 -7.62 -12.87
N GLY A 302 -13.34 -7.09 -13.93
CA GLY A 302 -13.23 -7.64 -15.26
C GLY A 302 -14.21 -7.00 -16.23
N PRO A 303 -14.13 -7.34 -17.52
CA PRO A 303 -15.00 -6.76 -18.53
C PRO A 303 -16.47 -7.11 -18.28
N LYS A 304 -17.36 -6.22 -18.75
CA LYS A 304 -18.81 -6.36 -18.62
C LYS A 304 -19.29 -7.67 -19.25
N ASN A 305 -20.33 -8.27 -18.68
CA ASN A 305 -20.93 -9.54 -19.10
C ASN A 305 -20.02 -10.77 -18.98
N THR A 306 -18.90 -10.67 -18.26
CA THR A 306 -18.10 -11.85 -17.93
C THR A 306 -18.49 -12.43 -16.59
N ILE A 307 -18.33 -13.73 -16.46
CA ILE A 307 -18.69 -14.48 -15.26
C ILE A 307 -17.46 -14.61 -14.36
N VAL A 308 -17.64 -14.29 -13.08
CA VAL A 308 -16.67 -14.57 -12.01
C VAL A 308 -17.27 -15.56 -11.04
N ARG A 309 -16.48 -16.56 -10.63
CA ARG A 309 -16.86 -17.48 -9.56
C ARG A 309 -16.01 -17.17 -8.33
N LEU A 310 -16.67 -17.00 -7.21
CA LEU A 310 -16.08 -16.63 -5.93
C LEU A 310 -16.27 -17.78 -4.95
N GLN A 311 -15.18 -18.21 -4.31
CA GLN A 311 -15.24 -19.05 -3.13
C GLN A 311 -15.31 -18.16 -1.89
N VAL A 312 -16.35 -18.36 -1.10
CA VAL A 312 -16.71 -17.47 0.00
C VAL A 312 -16.93 -18.28 1.28
N ILE A 313 -16.39 -17.79 2.39
CA ILE A 313 -16.69 -18.25 3.73
C ILE A 313 -17.74 -17.29 4.33
N PRO A 314 -18.94 -17.78 4.66
CA PRO A 314 -20.01 -16.94 5.21
C PRO A 314 -19.63 -16.26 6.53
N ALA A 315 -20.11 -15.03 6.71
CA ALA A 315 -19.97 -14.26 7.94
C ALA A 315 -20.62 -14.97 9.14
N GLY A 316 -19.85 -15.74 9.92
CA GLY A 316 -20.53 -16.61 10.90
C GLY A 316 -19.83 -17.91 11.15
N SER A 317 -19.46 -18.58 10.06
CA SER A 317 -19.14 -20.00 10.01
C SER A 317 -17.66 -20.28 10.32
N ASN A 318 -17.39 -21.54 10.68
CA ASN A 318 -16.03 -22.07 10.75
C ASN A 318 -15.45 -22.16 9.32
N ALA A 319 -14.13 -22.03 9.17
CA ALA A 319 -13.43 -21.95 7.88
C ALA A 319 -13.67 -23.12 6.90
N GLY A 320 -14.33 -24.21 7.35
CA GLY A 320 -14.66 -25.37 6.52
C GLY A 320 -15.97 -25.25 5.71
N GLU A 321 -16.85 -24.30 6.02
CA GLU A 321 -18.08 -24.09 5.21
C GLU A 321 -17.78 -23.08 4.09
N GLN A 322 -17.44 -23.61 2.91
CA GLN A 322 -17.20 -22.82 1.71
C GLN A 322 -18.43 -22.84 0.81
N ARG A 323 -18.75 -21.68 0.24
CA ARG A 323 -19.82 -21.54 -0.76
C ARG A 323 -19.23 -21.00 -2.04
N GLU A 324 -19.65 -21.58 -3.15
CA GLU A 324 -19.34 -21.06 -4.48
C GLU A 324 -20.47 -20.15 -4.93
N VAL A 325 -20.13 -18.92 -5.30
CA VAL A 325 -21.06 -17.93 -5.82
C VAL A 325 -20.58 -17.46 -7.18
N GLN A 326 -21.43 -17.63 -8.18
CA GLN A 326 -21.18 -17.21 -9.55
C GLN A 326 -21.90 -15.90 -9.83
N ILE A 327 -21.19 -14.84 -10.20
CA ILE A 327 -21.75 -13.51 -10.48
C ILE A 327 -21.37 -13.10 -11.90
N THR A 328 -22.34 -12.59 -12.65
CA THR A 328 -22.09 -11.92 -13.93
C THR A 328 -21.75 -10.47 -13.66
N ARG A 329 -20.59 -10.02 -14.14
CA ARG A 329 -20.13 -8.63 -13.98
C ARG A 329 -21.01 -7.69 -14.80
N ASP A 330 -21.47 -6.62 -14.17
CA ASP A 330 -22.18 -5.55 -14.84
C ASP A 330 -21.64 -4.19 -14.41
N GLU A 331 -22.08 -3.16 -15.11
CA GLU A 331 -21.86 -1.77 -14.77
C GLU A 331 -22.70 -1.38 -13.55
N VAL A 332 -22.01 -0.91 -12.51
CA VAL A 332 -22.60 -0.48 -11.25
C VAL A 332 -22.48 1.03 -11.17
N LYS A 333 -23.62 1.71 -11.06
CA LYS A 333 -23.67 3.16 -10.87
C LYS A 333 -23.50 3.50 -9.40
N LEU A 334 -22.58 4.40 -9.09
CA LEU A 334 -22.30 4.88 -7.74
C LEU A 334 -23.25 6.04 -7.40
N ALA A 335 -24.54 5.72 -7.22
CA ALA A 335 -25.58 6.73 -6.96
C ALA A 335 -25.30 7.57 -5.70
N ALA A 336 -24.68 6.98 -4.68
CA ALA A 336 -24.32 7.66 -3.43
C ALA A 336 -23.34 8.83 -3.61
N GLN A 337 -22.58 8.86 -4.71
CA GLN A 337 -21.62 9.91 -5.03
C GLN A 337 -22.21 11.01 -5.93
N GLN A 338 -23.45 10.85 -6.39
CA GLN A 338 -24.13 11.87 -7.20
C GLN A 338 -24.63 13.02 -6.32
N ALA A 339 -24.87 14.17 -6.97
CA ALA A 339 -25.49 15.30 -6.30
C ALA A 339 -26.88 14.91 -5.78
N THR A 340 -27.12 15.19 -4.50
CA THR A 340 -28.43 15.02 -3.86
C THR A 340 -29.02 16.38 -3.55
N ALA A 341 -30.34 16.47 -3.59
CA ALA A 341 -31.08 17.67 -3.21
C ALA A 341 -32.08 17.29 -2.11
N SER A 342 -32.21 18.15 -1.09
CA SER A 342 -33.22 18.01 -0.03
C SER A 342 -33.92 19.34 0.16
N VAL A 343 -35.24 19.30 0.34
CA VAL A 343 -36.08 20.46 0.63
C VAL A 343 -36.47 20.40 2.09
N TYR A 344 -36.18 21.47 2.83
CA TYR A 344 -36.57 21.59 4.24
C TYR A 344 -37.68 22.64 4.34
N ASP A 345 -38.88 22.19 4.71
CA ASP A 345 -39.99 23.10 5.00
C ASP A 345 -39.80 23.71 6.40
N ILE A 346 -39.65 25.03 6.46
CA ILE A 346 -39.55 25.76 7.71
C ILE A 346 -40.97 26.11 8.19
N PRO A 347 -41.36 25.79 9.44
CA PRO A 347 -42.66 26.18 9.98
C PRO A 347 -42.83 27.70 9.94
N LYS A 348 -43.98 28.19 9.45
CA LYS A 348 -44.32 29.61 9.53
C LYS A 348 -44.39 30.04 11.00
N PRO A 349 -43.80 31.19 11.38
CA PRO A 349 -43.94 31.70 12.74
C PRO A 349 -45.43 31.91 13.07
N PRO A 350 -45.85 31.68 14.33
CA PRO A 350 -47.24 31.86 14.73
C PRO A 350 -47.68 33.29 14.44
N GLN A 351 -48.78 33.44 13.69
CA GLN A 351 -49.40 34.75 13.48
C GLN A 351 -49.98 35.20 14.82
N THR A 352 -49.55 36.39 15.25
CA THR A 352 -49.91 37.02 16.53
C THR A 352 -51.29 37.66 16.48
#